data_AF-E8WM07-F1
#
_entry.id   AF-E8WM07-F1
#
_cell.length_a   1.000
_cell.length_b   1.000
_cell.length_c   1.000
_cell.angle_alpha   90.00
_cell.angle_beta   90.00
_cell.angle_gamma   90.00
#
_symmetry.space_group_name_H-M   'P 1'
#
loop_
_entity.id
_entity.type
_entity.pdbx_description
1 polymer ?
#
loop_
_entity_poly.entity_id
_entity_poly.type
_entity_poly.pdbx_seq_one_letter_code
_entity_poly.pdbx_strand_id
1 'polypeptide(L)' 'MDLTARRLAALFAVGAAALFPPLLGAFNRPGSFLGIPVLPLYLFSVWGALVLAGWLLTRGDK' A
#
# COMPACT_ATOMS: atom_id res chain seq x y z
N MET A 1 -2.32 16.96 17.82
CA MET A 1 -1.50 16.06 16.99
C MET A 1 -1.12 16.81 15.74
N ASP A 2 0.16 16.76 15.37
CA ASP A 2 0.66 17.34 14.13
C ASP A 2 -0.03 16.70 12.91
N LEU A 3 -0.38 17.50 11.91
CA LEU A 3 -1.13 17.05 10.74
C LEU A 3 -0.31 16.05 9.91
N THR A 4 0.99 16.27 9.81
CA THR A 4 1.94 15.38 9.12
C THR A 4 2.01 14.02 9.81
N ALA A 5 2.12 14.00 11.14
CA ALA A 5 2.09 12.76 11.93
C ALA A 5 0.77 11.99 11.76
N ARG A 6 -0.37 12.69 11.75
CA ARG A 6 -1.68 12.06 11.50
C ARG A 6 -1.78 11.44 10.10
N ARG A 7 -1.26 12.11 9.07
CA ARG A 7 -1.26 11.61 7.68
C ARG A 7 -0.37 10.37 7.52
N LEU A 8 0.81 10.37 8.14
CA LEU A 8 1.71 9.21 8.17
C LEU A 8 1.09 8.02 8.92
N ALA A 9 0.44 8.27 10.06
CA ALA A 9 -0.27 7.23 10.80
C ALA A 9 -1.43 6.64 9.98
N ALA A 10 -2.18 7.47 9.25
CA ALA A 10 -3.22 7.00 8.34
C ALA A 10 -2.64 6.16 7.19
N LEU A 11 -1.52 6.59 6.59
CA LEU A 11 -0.81 5.84 5.56
C LEU A 11 -0.34 4.47 6.07
N PHE A 12 0.20 4.44 7.28
CA PHE A 12 0.61 3.20 7.93
C PHE A 12 -0.59 2.27 8.15
N ALA A 13 -1.71 2.79 8.67
CA ALA A 13 -2.92 1.99 8.88
C ALA A 13 -3.48 1.43 7.55
N VAL A 14 -3.47 2.24 6.48
CA VAL A 14 -3.87 1.81 5.13
C VAL A 14 -2.93 0.72 4.61
N GLY A 15 -1.62 0.91 4.75
CA GLY A 15 -0.63 -0.09 4.35
C GLY A 15 -0.76 -1.39 5.13
N ALA A 16 -0.96 -1.31 6.45
CA ALA A 16 -1.21 -2.47 7.31
C ALA A 16 -2.48 -3.21 6.88
N ALA A 17 -3.58 -2.50 6.61
CA ALA A 17 -4.79 -3.15 6.12
C ALA A 17 -4.59 -3.82 4.75
N ALA A 18 -3.92 -3.15 3.81
CA ALA A 18 -3.78 -3.62 2.44
C ALA A 18 -2.74 -4.76 2.28
N LEU A 19 -1.69 -4.76 3.10
CA LEU A 19 -0.56 -5.70 3.00
C LEU A 19 -0.65 -6.88 3.97
N PHE A 20 -1.63 -6.91 4.86
CA PHE A 20 -1.84 -8.02 5.79
C PHE A 20 -3.20 -8.71 5.54
N PRO A 21 -3.38 -9.96 6.04
CA PRO A 21 -4.69 -10.60 6.03
C PRO A 21 -5.74 -9.75 6.77
N PRO A 22 -6.99 -9.70 6.29
CA PRO A 22 -7.59 -10.57 5.28
C PRO A 22 -7.41 -10.11 3.83
N LEU A 23 -7.07 -8.83 3.57
CA LEU A 23 -7.03 -8.29 2.21
C LEU A 23 -5.97 -8.98 1.35
N LEU A 24 -4.76 -9.15 1.86
CA LEU A 24 -3.71 -9.87 1.14
C LEU A 24 -4.15 -11.30 0.77
N GLY A 25 -4.89 -11.95 1.67
CA GLY A 25 -5.44 -13.29 1.47
C GLY A 25 -6.46 -13.38 0.33
N ALA A 26 -7.24 -12.31 0.08
CA ALA A 26 -8.18 -12.27 -1.04
C ALA A 26 -7.50 -12.33 -2.41
N PHE A 27 -6.25 -11.87 -2.50
CA PHE A 27 -5.41 -11.94 -3.71
C PHE A 27 -4.56 -13.22 -3.77
N ASN A 28 -4.50 -14.01 -2.71
CA ASN A 28 -3.77 -15.28 -2.64
C ASN A 28 -4.55 -16.42 -3.31
N ARG A 29 -4.87 -16.22 -4.59
CA ARG A 29 -5.58 -17.18 -5.44
C ARG A 29 -4.76 -17.45 -6.70
N PRO A 30 -4.89 -18.63 -7.33
CA PRO A 30 -4.10 -19.04 -8.49
C PRO A 30 -4.44 -18.30 -9.81
N GLY A 31 -4.81 -17.01 -9.75
CA GLY A 31 -5.09 -16.18 -10.91
C GLY A 31 -3.85 -15.48 -11.46
N SER A 32 -3.88 -15.17 -12.76
CA SER A 32 -2.91 -14.32 -13.43
C SER A 32 -3.61 -13.20 -14.21
N PHE A 33 -2.93 -12.07 -14.36
CA PHE A 33 -3.32 -10.95 -15.20
C PHE A 33 -2.20 -10.68 -16.19
N LEU A 34 -2.48 -10.76 -17.50
CA LEU A 34 -1.47 -10.66 -18.56
C LEU A 34 -0.27 -11.61 -18.38
N GLY A 35 -0.51 -12.81 -17.83
CA GLY A 35 0.53 -13.80 -17.52
C GLY A 35 1.29 -13.56 -16.22
N ILE A 36 1.03 -12.45 -15.51
CA ILE A 36 1.66 -12.14 -14.22
C ILE A 36 0.75 -12.63 -13.09
N PRO A 37 1.26 -13.38 -12.09
CA PRO A 37 0.44 -13.80 -10.95
C PRO A 37 -0.16 -12.60 -10.21
N VAL A 38 -1.44 -12.71 -9.83
CA VAL A 38 -2.21 -11.58 -9.26
C VAL A 38 -1.64 -11.11 -7.92
N LEU A 39 -1.17 -12.03 -7.07
CA LEU A 39 -0.61 -11.72 -5.76
C LEU A 39 0.61 -10.79 -5.82
N PRO A 40 1.71 -11.13 -6.53
CA PRO A 40 2.85 -10.22 -6.64
C PRO A 40 2.48 -8.92 -7.35
N LEU A 41 1.62 -8.95 -8.38
CA LEU A 41 1.17 -7.74 -9.06
C LEU A 41 0.48 -6.77 -8.07
N TYR A 42 -0.44 -7.29 -7.25
CA TYR A 42 -1.10 -6.52 -6.19
C TYR A 42 -0.09 -6.01 -5.15
N LEU A 43 0.77 -6.89 -4.64
CA LEU A 43 1.73 -6.58 -3.58
C LEU A 43 2.65 -5.42 -3.97
N PHE A 44 3.27 -5.49 -5.16
CA PHE A 44 4.18 -4.46 -5.64
C PHE A 44 3.46 -3.16 -6.00
N SER A 45 2.22 -3.24 -6.53
CA SER A 45 1.42 -2.05 -6.83
C SER A 45 1.04 -1.28 -5.56
N VAL A 46 0.54 -1.98 -4.54
CA VAL A 46 0.17 -1.39 -3.25
C VAL A 46 1.40 -0.81 -2.56
N TRP A 47 2.49 -1.57 -2.49
CA TRP A 47 3.73 -1.11 -1.89
C TRP A 47 4.28 0.15 -2.59
N GLY A 48 4.33 0.16 -3.92
CA GLY A 48 4.76 1.31 -4.70
C GLY A 48 3.90 2.55 -4.46
N ALA A 49 2.57 2.37 -4.37
CA ALA A 49 1.64 3.45 -4.06
C ALA A 49 1.88 4.04 -2.65
N LEU A 50 2.18 3.21 -1.64
CA LEU A 50 2.48 3.67 -0.28
C LEU A 50 3.80 4.47 -0.23
N VAL A 51 4.85 3.99 -0.91
CA VAL A 51 6.13 4.69 -1.00
C VAL A 51 5.94 6.05 -1.67
N LEU A 52 5.23 6.09 -2.79
CA LEU A 52 4.92 7.32 -3.51
C LEU A 52 4.13 8.29 -2.63
N ALA A 53 3.08 7.82 -1.95
CA ALA A 53 2.28 8.64 -1.05
C ALA A 53 3.10 9.22 0.11
N GLY A 54 3.95 8.42 0.75
CA GLY A 54 4.85 8.90 1.81
C GLY A 54 5.84 9.96 1.30
N TRP A 55 6.38 9.77 0.10
CA TRP A 55 7.25 10.75 -0.55
C TRP A 55 6.51 12.05 -0.88
N LEU A 56 5.26 12.00 -1.38
CA LEU A 56 4.45 13.20 -1.63
C LEU A 56 4.17 13.97 -0.34
N LEU A 57 3.81 13.26 0.74
CA LEU A 57 3.52 13.89 2.03
C LEU A 57 4.73 14.58 2.64
N THR A 58 5.92 13.98 2.52
CA THR A 58 7.17 14.56 3.03
C THR A 58 7.70 15.68 2.13
N ARG A 59 7.34 15.71 0.85
CA ARG A 59 7.65 16.84 -0.04
C ARG A 59 6.83 18.09 0.23
N GLY A 60 5.56 17.94 0.62
CA GLY A 60 4.65 19.06 0.86
C GLY A 60 4.85 19.78 2.20
N ASP A 61 5.74 19.27 3.05
CA ASP A 61 6.08 19.82 4.37
C ASP A 61 7.33 20.73 4.35
N LYS A 62 7.83 21.06 3.14
CA LYS A 62 8.96 21.97 2.90
C LYS A 62 8.48 23.34 2.44
#